data_AF-A0A815QC56-F1
#
_entry.id   AF-A0A815QC56-F1
#
_cell.length_a   1.000
_cell.length_b   1.000
_cell.length_c   1.000
_cell.angle_alpha   90.00
_cell.angle_beta   90.00
_cell.angle_gamma   90.00
#
_symmetry.space_group_name_H-M   'P 1'
#
loop_
_entity.id
_entity.type
_entity.pdbx_description
1 polymer ?
#
loop_
_entity_poly.entity_id
_entity_poly.type
_entity_poly.pdbx_seq_one_letter_code
_entity_poly.pdbx_strand_id
1 'polypeptide(L)'
;MLLKALLLFLHEQFGECGRPKVGWQIDPFGHSREQASLFAQMGFDGLFFGRADYEDIQARNRTKTKEMVWKGSEQSWLFTGILPNRYSAPNSFCFDFSCGDQPIMDDNRLYDQNVQERVQAFLQAARDEAAGYATNHIIMTFGDDFNFENADEYFKNLDKLIKYVNAQQANGSNVNVFYSTPSCYLYALNKADRSWKSKTDDFFPYAHHPHGFWTGYFSSRAAFKRYERHANNILQVTRHLNAFANTNARNTLFPLSEAMGVAQHHDAVSGTEKQEVAFDYAQRLSEGIQAAEGIINQAYAKLLPKDSQSPPIQFQYLCQLSNISQCLGIEGQERVRKLLSFCN
;
A
#
# COMPACT_ATOMS: atom_id res chain seq x y z
N MET A 1 10.23 1.47 7.21
CA MET A 1 11.55 1.67 6.56
C MET A 1 11.45 1.93 5.05
N LEU A 2 10.61 1.20 4.33
CA LEU A 2 10.44 1.33 2.86
C LEU A 2 9.74 2.62 2.44
N LEU A 3 8.70 3.01 3.19
CA LEU A 3 8.02 4.28 3.00
C LEU A 3 8.99 5.47 3.06
N LYS A 4 10.04 5.41 3.90
CA LYS A 4 11.07 6.45 3.95
C LYS A 4 11.88 6.55 2.65
N ALA A 5 12.21 5.43 2.01
CA ALA A 5 12.96 5.44 0.76
C ALA A 5 12.14 6.04 -0.39
N LEU A 6 10.86 5.66 -0.49
CA LEU A 6 9.95 6.25 -1.47
C LEU A 6 9.71 7.75 -1.21
N LEU A 7 9.50 8.16 0.04
CA LEU A 7 9.31 9.57 0.38
C LEU A 7 10.55 10.41 0.08
N LEU A 8 11.75 9.86 0.28
CA LEU A 8 13.00 10.51 -0.14
C LEU A 8 13.06 10.65 -1.66
N PHE A 9 12.73 9.59 -2.41
CA PHE A 9 12.66 9.67 -3.88
C PHE A 9 11.68 10.76 -4.33
N LEU A 10 10.47 10.79 -3.78
CA LEU A 10 9.48 11.82 -4.14
C LEU A 10 9.98 13.23 -3.83
N HIS A 11 10.64 13.41 -2.68
CA HIS A 11 11.21 14.71 -2.33
C HIS A 11 12.40 15.09 -3.24
N GLU A 12 13.28 14.15 -3.57
CA GLU A 12 14.42 14.39 -4.45
C GLU A 12 13.98 14.72 -5.88
N GLN A 13 12.90 14.11 -6.38
CA GLN A 13 12.41 14.33 -7.75
C GLN A 13 11.42 15.51 -7.88
N PHE A 14 10.56 15.71 -6.88
CA PHE A 14 9.43 16.66 -6.96
C PHE A 14 9.48 17.76 -5.88
N GLY A 15 10.51 17.77 -5.04
CA GLY A 15 10.73 18.78 -4.00
C GLY A 15 9.72 18.72 -2.85
N GLU A 16 9.57 19.84 -2.15
CA GLU A 16 8.59 20.03 -1.06
C GLU A 16 7.15 19.71 -1.50
N CYS A 17 6.78 20.10 -2.73
CA CYS A 17 5.44 19.88 -3.28
C CYS A 17 5.10 18.39 -3.50
N GLY A 18 6.11 17.55 -3.65
CA GLY A 18 5.95 16.10 -3.83
C GLY A 18 5.65 15.32 -2.55
N ARG A 19 5.71 15.97 -1.37
CA ARG A 19 5.47 15.30 -0.09
C ARG A 19 4.00 14.88 0.03
N PRO A 20 3.69 13.57 0.13
CA PRO A 20 2.33 13.11 0.37
C PRO A 20 1.81 13.56 1.73
N LYS A 21 0.57 14.02 1.76
CA LYS A 21 -0.15 14.42 2.98
C LYS A 21 -1.17 13.40 3.44
N VAL A 22 -1.59 12.50 2.55
CA VAL A 22 -2.67 11.56 2.79
C VAL A 22 -2.22 10.14 2.46
N GLY A 23 -2.44 9.21 3.38
CA GLY A 23 -2.26 7.79 3.16
C GLY A 23 -3.43 7.22 2.36
N TRP A 24 -3.13 6.37 1.38
CA TRP A 24 -4.13 5.75 0.52
C TRP A 24 -4.00 4.22 0.60
N GLN A 25 -4.80 3.58 1.46
CA GLN A 25 -4.77 2.14 1.73
C GLN A 25 -6.06 1.48 1.24
N ILE A 26 -6.33 1.57 -0.05
CA ILE A 26 -7.59 1.10 -0.61
C ILE A 26 -7.81 -0.41 -0.52
N ASP A 27 -6.73 -1.18 -0.62
CA ASP A 27 -6.82 -2.63 -0.86
C ASP A 27 -6.23 -3.59 0.21
N PRO A 28 -5.47 -3.16 1.24
CA PRO A 28 -5.14 -4.06 2.35
C PRO A 28 -6.38 -4.68 3.02
N PHE A 29 -6.30 -5.97 3.37
CA PHE A 29 -7.43 -6.77 3.87
C PHE A 29 -7.70 -6.55 5.38
N GLY A 30 -8.06 -5.32 5.73
CA GLY A 30 -8.17 -4.82 7.11
C GLY A 30 -7.00 -3.91 7.47
N HIS A 31 -7.16 -3.13 8.55
CA HIS A 31 -6.24 -2.03 8.85
C HIS A 31 -5.78 -2.04 10.31
N SER A 32 -4.46 -2.06 10.51
CA SER A 32 -3.87 -2.03 11.84
C SER A 32 -3.89 -0.62 12.44
N ARG A 33 -4.14 -0.54 13.75
CA ARG A 33 -3.97 0.69 14.53
C ARG A 33 -2.53 1.24 14.45
N GLU A 34 -1.54 0.35 14.38
CA GLU A 34 -0.13 0.72 14.27
C GLU A 34 0.15 1.53 13.00
N GLN A 35 -0.52 1.19 11.88
CA GLN A 35 -0.36 1.94 10.65
C GLN A 35 -0.80 3.41 10.78
N ALA A 36 -1.92 3.66 11.48
CA ALA A 36 -2.38 5.01 11.76
C ALA A 36 -1.39 5.78 12.66
N SER A 37 -0.84 5.11 13.67
CA SER A 37 0.21 5.67 14.54
C SER A 37 1.45 6.08 13.74
N LEU A 38 1.95 5.19 12.87
CA LEU A 38 3.11 5.45 12.02
C LEU A 38 2.86 6.61 11.05
N PHE A 39 1.71 6.64 10.37
CA PHE A 39 1.37 7.72 9.45
C PHE A 39 1.26 9.09 10.16
N ALA A 40 0.64 9.15 11.33
CA ALA A 40 0.61 10.38 12.13
C ALA A 40 2.02 10.86 12.50
N GLN A 41 2.90 9.96 12.95
CA GLN A 41 4.30 10.28 13.27
C GLN A 41 5.12 10.72 12.05
N MET A 42 4.72 10.30 10.85
CA MET A 42 5.34 10.71 9.59
C MET A 42 4.80 12.05 9.05
N GLY A 43 3.84 12.66 9.76
CA GLY A 43 3.25 13.95 9.40
C GLY A 43 2.23 13.87 8.27
N PHE A 44 1.54 12.73 8.14
CA PHE A 44 0.33 12.66 7.32
C PHE A 44 -0.82 13.35 8.04
N ASP A 45 -1.64 14.06 7.27
CA ASP A 45 -2.85 14.75 7.76
C ASP A 45 -4.03 13.78 7.87
N GLY A 46 -4.06 12.73 7.03
CA GLY A 46 -5.11 11.72 7.09
C GLY A 46 -4.82 10.43 6.33
N LEU A 47 -5.76 9.49 6.43
CA LEU A 47 -5.73 8.17 5.82
C LEU A 47 -7.11 7.83 5.24
N PHE A 48 -7.16 7.30 4.03
CA PHE A 48 -8.38 6.71 3.47
C PHE A 48 -8.14 5.26 3.07
N PHE A 49 -9.15 4.43 3.30
CA PHE A 49 -9.09 3.01 2.96
C PHE A 49 -10.44 2.46 2.48
N GLY A 50 -10.38 1.33 1.77
CA GLY A 50 -11.55 0.73 1.12
C GLY A 50 -12.17 -0.48 1.84
N ARG A 51 -11.42 -1.16 2.71
CA ARG A 51 -11.84 -2.45 3.29
C ARG A 51 -12.02 -2.39 4.80
N ALA A 52 -13.26 -2.55 5.25
CA ALA A 52 -13.62 -2.80 6.65
C ALA A 52 -14.71 -3.88 6.71
N ASP A 53 -14.95 -4.41 7.90
CA ASP A 53 -16.01 -5.39 8.12
C ASP A 53 -17.37 -4.89 7.60
N TYR A 54 -18.12 -5.78 6.93
CA TYR A 54 -19.37 -5.44 6.27
C TYR A 54 -20.48 -4.97 7.25
N GLU A 55 -20.47 -5.43 8.50
CA GLU A 55 -21.39 -4.96 9.54
C GLU A 55 -20.96 -3.62 10.11
N ASP A 56 -19.64 -3.41 10.29
CA ASP A 56 -19.10 -2.11 10.69
C ASP A 56 -19.43 -1.03 9.64
N ILE A 57 -19.25 -1.31 8.34
CA ILE A 57 -19.63 -0.39 7.26
C ILE A 57 -21.12 -0.07 7.31
N GLN A 58 -22.00 -1.07 7.50
CA GLN A 58 -23.45 -0.84 7.63
C GLN A 58 -23.80 0.04 8.84
N ALA A 59 -23.20 -0.21 9.99
CA ALA A 59 -23.40 0.59 11.20
C ALA A 59 -22.91 2.04 11.00
N ARG A 60 -21.76 2.21 10.35
CA ARG A 60 -21.19 3.53 10.05
C ARG A 60 -21.97 4.31 9.01
N ASN A 61 -22.56 3.64 8.02
CA ASN A 61 -23.49 4.26 7.08
C ASN A 61 -24.72 4.80 7.81
N ARG A 62 -25.33 4.01 8.71
CA ARG A 62 -26.51 4.44 9.49
C ARG A 62 -26.21 5.59 10.45
N THR A 63 -25.00 5.61 11.02
CA THR A 63 -24.61 6.59 12.05
C THR A 63 -23.79 7.76 11.51
N LYS A 64 -23.46 7.76 10.20
CA LYS A 64 -22.59 8.75 9.54
C LYS A 64 -21.22 8.88 10.19
N THR A 65 -20.56 7.74 10.43
CA THR A 65 -19.27 7.66 11.15
C THR A 65 -18.18 6.93 10.36
N LYS A 66 -18.28 6.92 9.03
CA LYS A 66 -17.18 6.47 8.15
C LYS A 66 -15.95 7.37 8.24
N GLU A 67 -16.12 8.58 8.75
CA GLU A 67 -15.08 9.59 8.99
C GLU A 67 -14.88 9.77 10.48
N MET A 68 -13.63 9.69 10.93
CA MET A 68 -13.29 9.61 12.34
C MET A 68 -11.87 10.12 12.61
N VAL A 69 -11.57 10.38 13.88
CA VAL A 69 -10.20 10.54 14.37
C VAL A 69 -9.73 9.19 14.92
N TRP A 70 -8.79 8.55 14.25
CA TRP A 70 -8.23 7.28 14.68
C TRP A 70 -7.03 7.53 15.59
N LYS A 71 -7.18 7.16 16.86
CA LYS A 71 -6.14 7.28 17.89
C LYS A 71 -5.22 6.06 17.81
N GLY A 72 -4.19 6.17 16.97
CA GLY A 72 -3.17 5.14 16.77
C GLY A 72 -2.34 4.90 18.03
N SER A 73 -2.11 5.93 18.85
CA SER A 73 -1.50 5.85 20.18
C SER A 73 -1.99 7.01 21.05
N GLU A 74 -1.53 7.13 22.31
CA GLU A 74 -1.84 8.29 23.16
C GLU A 74 -1.42 9.62 22.52
N GLN A 75 -0.34 9.62 21.73
CA GLN A 75 0.28 10.81 21.16
C GLN A 75 0.14 10.90 19.63
N SER A 76 -0.49 9.93 18.98
CA SER A 76 -0.54 9.84 17.51
C SER A 76 -1.97 9.61 17.04
N TRP A 77 -2.62 10.70 16.62
CA TRP A 77 -4.01 10.69 16.14
C TRP A 77 -4.03 11.09 14.67
N LEU A 78 -4.85 10.41 13.88
CA LEU A 78 -4.92 10.62 12.44
C LEU A 78 -6.36 10.69 11.98
N PHE A 79 -6.73 11.70 11.19
CA PHE A 79 -8.03 11.68 10.53
C PHE A 79 -8.11 10.49 9.59
N THR A 80 -9.18 9.70 9.65
CA THR A 80 -9.33 8.51 8.84
C THR A 80 -10.73 8.42 8.25
N GLY A 81 -10.82 8.09 6.96
CA GLY A 81 -12.09 7.91 6.25
C GLY A 81 -12.19 6.54 5.58
N ILE A 82 -13.35 5.90 5.70
CA ILE A 82 -13.73 4.74 4.90
C ILE A 82 -14.38 5.24 3.60
N LEU A 83 -13.88 4.75 2.47
CA LEU A 83 -14.37 5.11 1.14
C LEU A 83 -15.78 4.53 0.87
N PRO A 84 -16.56 5.14 -0.04
CA PRO A 84 -17.97 4.77 -0.21
C PRO A 84 -18.17 3.41 -0.87
N ASN A 85 -17.40 3.12 -1.91
CA ASN A 85 -17.56 1.94 -2.76
C ASN A 85 -16.23 1.17 -2.88
N ARG A 86 -15.64 0.79 -1.74
CA ARG A 86 -14.25 0.30 -1.63
C ARG A 86 -13.26 1.28 -2.25
N TYR A 87 -13.01 1.18 -3.54
CA TYR A 87 -12.17 2.08 -4.31
C TYR A 87 -12.57 2.19 -5.79
N SER A 88 -13.73 1.64 -6.14
CA SER A 88 -14.23 1.58 -7.52
C SER A 88 -15.06 2.81 -7.87
N ALA A 89 -15.24 3.07 -9.16
CA ALA A 89 -16.28 3.97 -9.67
C ALA A 89 -17.68 3.55 -9.16
N PRO A 90 -18.64 4.49 -9.02
CA PRO A 90 -20.03 4.13 -8.82
C PRO A 90 -20.51 3.15 -9.91
N ASN A 91 -21.45 2.26 -9.57
CA ASN A 91 -21.97 1.28 -10.52
C ASN A 91 -22.42 1.95 -11.83
N SER A 92 -22.03 1.35 -12.95
CA SER A 92 -22.27 1.85 -14.30
C SER A 92 -21.46 3.09 -14.71
N PHE A 93 -20.44 3.51 -13.96
CA PHE A 93 -19.57 4.65 -14.28
C PHE A 93 -18.09 4.28 -14.49
N CYS A 94 -17.78 3.04 -14.86
CA CYS A 94 -16.43 2.70 -15.30
C CYS A 94 -16.20 3.11 -16.77
N PHE A 95 -15.32 4.07 -17.00
CA PHE A 95 -15.02 4.60 -18.35
C PHE A 95 -13.70 4.09 -18.93
N ASP A 96 -13.17 3.00 -18.40
CA ASP A 96 -11.99 2.36 -18.95
C ASP A 96 -12.34 1.49 -20.16
N PHE A 97 -11.41 1.32 -21.11
CA PHE A 97 -11.63 0.53 -22.32
C PHE A 97 -11.95 -0.95 -22.03
N SER A 98 -11.51 -1.46 -20.87
CA SER A 98 -11.79 -2.82 -20.39
C SER A 98 -13.20 -2.97 -19.83
N CYS A 99 -13.90 -1.86 -19.57
CA CYS A 99 -15.24 -1.83 -19.01
C CYS A 99 -16.33 -1.86 -20.10
N GLY A 100 -17.49 -2.43 -19.75
CA GLY A 100 -18.65 -2.52 -20.64
C GLY A 100 -19.70 -1.41 -20.45
N ASP A 101 -19.42 -0.43 -19.59
CA ASP A 101 -20.36 0.64 -19.29
C ASP A 101 -20.48 1.64 -20.46
N GLN A 102 -21.68 2.17 -20.66
CA GLN A 102 -21.93 3.10 -21.76
C GLN A 102 -21.24 4.45 -21.51
N PRO A 103 -20.51 5.00 -22.50
CA PRO A 103 -19.98 6.35 -22.42
C PRO A 103 -21.11 7.38 -22.41
N ILE A 104 -20.80 8.63 -22.09
CA ILE A 104 -21.76 9.73 -22.19
C ILE A 104 -21.86 10.17 -23.65
N MET A 105 -23.02 9.89 -24.26
CA MET A 105 -23.35 10.17 -25.64
C MET A 105 -24.15 11.47 -25.72
N ASP A 106 -23.45 12.56 -26.07
CA ASP A 106 -23.95 13.94 -26.06
C ASP A 106 -24.01 14.60 -27.44
N ASP A 107 -23.80 13.84 -28.51
CA ASP A 107 -23.92 14.33 -29.89
C ASP A 107 -25.36 14.16 -30.39
N ASN A 108 -26.07 15.29 -30.60
CA ASN A 108 -27.47 15.30 -31.03
C ASN A 108 -27.68 14.75 -32.45
N ARG A 109 -26.59 14.46 -33.19
CA ARG A 109 -26.65 13.86 -34.53
C ARG A 109 -26.71 12.33 -34.49
N LEU A 110 -26.47 11.74 -33.33
CA LEU A 110 -26.48 10.29 -33.11
C LEU A 110 -27.79 9.86 -32.43
N TYR A 111 -28.17 8.60 -32.60
CA TYR A 111 -29.47 8.07 -32.12
C TYR A 111 -29.44 7.61 -30.66
N ASP A 112 -28.26 7.35 -30.11
CA ASP A 112 -27.99 6.71 -28.83
C ASP A 112 -27.65 7.70 -27.71
N GLN A 113 -28.25 8.90 -27.75
CA GLN A 113 -28.06 9.90 -26.70
C GLN A 113 -28.56 9.40 -25.34
N ASN A 114 -27.72 9.55 -24.31
CA ASN A 114 -28.01 9.05 -22.97
C ASN A 114 -27.75 10.08 -21.85
N VAL A 115 -27.43 11.33 -22.17
CA VAL A 115 -27.03 12.36 -21.19
C VAL A 115 -27.99 12.45 -20.00
N GLN A 116 -29.30 12.53 -20.24
CA GLN A 116 -30.29 12.67 -19.17
C GLN A 116 -30.29 11.45 -18.24
N GLU A 117 -30.24 10.24 -18.79
CA GLU A 117 -30.19 8.99 -18.03
C GLU A 117 -28.92 8.94 -17.17
N ARG A 118 -27.76 9.20 -17.77
CA ARG A 118 -26.46 9.19 -17.09
C ARG A 118 -26.40 10.22 -15.94
N VAL A 119 -26.95 11.41 -16.17
CA VAL A 119 -27.03 12.46 -15.13
C VAL A 119 -27.93 12.02 -13.97
N GLN A 120 -29.12 11.46 -14.25
CA GLN A 120 -30.02 11.00 -13.19
C GLN A 120 -29.42 9.83 -12.39
N ALA A 121 -28.78 8.89 -13.07
CA ALA A 121 -28.06 7.78 -12.43
C ALA A 121 -26.94 8.30 -11.52
N PHE A 122 -26.15 9.28 -11.96
CA PHE A 122 -25.08 9.85 -11.15
C PHE A 122 -25.63 10.62 -9.94
N LEU A 123 -26.68 11.43 -10.11
CA LEU A 123 -27.32 12.13 -9.00
C LEU A 123 -27.89 11.16 -7.96
N GLN A 124 -28.39 9.99 -8.40
CA GLN A 124 -28.84 8.95 -7.49
C GLN A 124 -27.66 8.33 -6.73
N ALA A 125 -26.59 7.92 -7.41
CA ALA A 125 -25.38 7.41 -6.77
C ALA A 125 -24.80 8.41 -5.76
N ALA A 126 -24.76 9.70 -6.11
CA ALA A 126 -24.31 10.76 -5.24
C ALA A 126 -25.14 10.88 -3.95
N ARG A 127 -26.47 10.76 -4.06
CA ARG A 127 -27.37 10.76 -2.89
C ARG A 127 -27.16 9.53 -2.01
N ASP A 128 -27.00 8.37 -2.62
CA ASP A 128 -26.84 7.10 -1.91
C ASP A 128 -25.51 7.08 -1.14
N GLU A 129 -24.43 7.55 -1.74
CA GLU A 129 -23.14 7.67 -1.05
C GLU A 129 -23.19 8.71 0.07
N ALA A 130 -23.74 9.91 -0.21
CA ALA A 130 -23.88 11.00 0.76
C ALA A 130 -24.67 10.62 2.01
N ALA A 131 -25.59 9.65 1.92
CA ALA A 131 -26.36 9.18 3.07
C ALA A 131 -25.47 8.67 4.21
N GLY A 132 -24.29 8.13 3.90
CA GLY A 132 -23.33 7.60 4.87
C GLY A 132 -22.28 8.58 5.40
N TYR A 133 -22.27 9.83 4.92
CA TYR A 133 -21.26 10.85 5.29
C TYR A 133 -21.85 11.98 6.12
N ALA A 134 -20.99 12.63 6.89
CA ALA A 134 -21.41 13.57 7.92
C ALA A 134 -21.45 15.04 7.45
N THR A 135 -20.90 15.32 6.26
CA THR A 135 -20.82 16.66 5.68
C THR A 135 -21.51 16.71 4.31
N ASN A 136 -21.53 17.88 3.68
CA ASN A 136 -21.95 18.09 2.29
C ASN A 136 -20.81 17.88 1.28
N HIS A 137 -19.67 17.37 1.72
CA HIS A 137 -18.58 16.94 0.86
C HIS A 137 -18.51 15.41 0.91
N ILE A 138 -18.44 14.78 -0.25
CA ILE A 138 -18.16 13.34 -0.37
C ILE A 138 -17.01 13.10 -1.33
N ILE A 139 -16.24 12.05 -1.07
CA ILE A 139 -15.24 11.53 -1.99
C ILE A 139 -15.85 10.41 -2.81
N MET A 140 -15.96 10.61 -4.11
CA MET A 140 -16.25 9.54 -5.06
C MET A 140 -14.96 9.09 -5.72
N THR A 141 -14.64 7.81 -5.59
CA THR A 141 -13.54 7.21 -6.34
C THR A 141 -13.99 6.96 -7.77
N PHE A 142 -13.13 7.28 -8.74
CA PHE A 142 -13.31 6.94 -10.15
C PHE A 142 -12.03 6.26 -10.61
N GLY A 143 -12.11 4.96 -10.82
CA GLY A 143 -10.99 4.07 -11.03
C GLY A 143 -11.37 2.66 -10.56
N ASP A 144 -10.45 1.73 -10.75
CA ASP A 144 -10.46 0.36 -10.23
C ASP A 144 -9.07 -0.25 -10.50
N ASP A 145 -8.89 -1.54 -10.24
CA ASP A 145 -7.68 -2.29 -10.56
C ASP A 145 -7.26 -2.05 -12.03
N PHE A 146 -6.07 -1.49 -12.23
CA PHE A 146 -5.45 -1.24 -13.54
C PHE A 146 -6.24 -0.35 -14.52
N ASN A 147 -7.27 0.38 -14.07
CA ASN A 147 -7.93 1.40 -14.90
C ASN A 147 -6.97 2.54 -15.29
N PHE A 148 -7.42 3.35 -16.26
CA PHE A 148 -6.70 4.46 -16.90
C PHE A 148 -5.59 4.04 -17.87
N GLU A 149 -5.65 2.83 -18.45
CA GLU A 149 -4.74 2.45 -19.55
C GLU A 149 -4.95 3.39 -20.77
N ASN A 150 -6.20 3.76 -21.04
CA ASN A 150 -6.56 4.86 -21.94
C ASN A 150 -7.19 6.02 -21.16
N ALA A 151 -6.34 6.83 -20.53
CA ALA A 151 -6.79 7.94 -19.69
C ALA A 151 -7.64 8.99 -20.46
N ASP A 152 -7.40 9.22 -21.75
CA ASP A 152 -8.14 10.21 -22.55
C ASP A 152 -9.64 9.87 -22.62
N GLU A 153 -9.96 8.60 -22.86
CA GLU A 153 -11.35 8.13 -22.90
C GLU A 153 -12.04 8.28 -21.54
N TYR A 154 -11.31 7.97 -20.46
CA TYR A 154 -11.82 8.10 -19.10
C TYR A 154 -12.10 9.57 -18.76
N PHE A 155 -11.14 10.47 -18.97
CA PHE A 155 -11.27 11.90 -18.68
C PHE A 155 -12.31 12.58 -19.58
N LYS A 156 -12.43 12.20 -20.85
CA LYS A 156 -13.48 12.72 -21.74
C LYS A 156 -14.88 12.45 -21.20
N ASN A 157 -15.11 11.27 -20.63
CA ASN A 157 -16.40 10.95 -20.02
C ASN A 157 -16.60 11.68 -18.68
N LEU A 158 -15.56 11.82 -17.85
CA LEU A 158 -15.62 12.59 -16.62
C LEU A 158 -15.92 14.09 -16.87
N ASP A 159 -15.32 14.68 -17.90
CA ASP A 159 -15.58 16.07 -18.27
C ASP A 159 -17.04 16.29 -18.68
N LYS A 160 -17.60 15.38 -19.50
CA LYS A 160 -19.02 15.40 -19.84
C LYS A 160 -19.89 15.22 -18.61
N LEU A 161 -19.55 14.28 -17.72
CA LEU A 161 -20.29 14.03 -16.49
C LEU A 161 -20.36 15.29 -15.62
N ILE A 162 -19.21 15.90 -15.34
CA ILE A 162 -19.09 17.14 -14.56
C ILE A 162 -19.93 18.25 -15.20
N LYS A 163 -19.77 18.47 -16.51
CA LYS A 163 -20.52 19.49 -17.26
C LYS A 163 -22.03 19.31 -17.12
N TYR A 164 -22.54 18.12 -17.43
CA TYR A 164 -23.99 17.89 -17.50
C TYR A 164 -24.65 17.76 -16.12
N VAL A 165 -23.94 17.23 -15.12
CA VAL A 165 -24.44 17.19 -13.73
C VAL A 165 -24.50 18.59 -13.13
N ASN A 166 -23.44 19.40 -13.28
CA ASN A 166 -23.42 20.76 -12.75
C ASN A 166 -24.45 21.67 -13.45
N ALA A 167 -24.73 21.44 -14.75
CA ALA A 167 -25.80 22.17 -15.45
C ALA A 167 -27.19 21.96 -14.82
N GLN A 168 -27.42 20.86 -14.08
CA GLN A 168 -28.69 20.66 -13.36
C GLN A 168 -28.88 21.61 -12.18
N GLN A 169 -27.86 22.38 -11.78
CA GLN A 169 -28.03 23.44 -10.79
C GLN A 169 -29.03 24.50 -11.26
N ALA A 170 -29.09 24.78 -12.57
CA ALA A 170 -30.11 25.65 -13.16
C ALA A 170 -31.54 25.08 -13.00
N ASN A 171 -31.65 23.76 -12.79
CA ASN A 171 -32.91 23.04 -12.58
C ASN A 171 -33.13 22.70 -11.09
N GLY A 172 -32.41 23.34 -10.16
CA GLY A 172 -32.58 23.17 -8.72
C GLY A 172 -31.80 22.03 -8.08
N SER A 173 -30.87 21.38 -8.80
CA SER A 173 -29.95 20.43 -8.19
C SER A 173 -28.97 21.13 -7.24
N ASN A 174 -28.77 20.58 -6.04
CA ASN A 174 -27.78 21.07 -5.07
C ASN A 174 -26.44 20.33 -5.17
N VAL A 175 -26.22 19.55 -6.23
CA VAL A 175 -24.99 18.78 -6.44
C VAL A 175 -23.99 19.61 -7.24
N ASN A 176 -22.73 19.62 -6.79
CA ASN A 176 -21.61 20.20 -7.51
C ASN A 176 -20.48 19.17 -7.61
N VAL A 177 -20.04 18.86 -8.82
CA VAL A 177 -19.03 17.85 -9.13
C VAL A 177 -17.81 18.54 -9.72
N PHE A 178 -16.63 18.11 -9.31
CA PHE A 178 -15.35 18.63 -9.81
C PHE A 178 -14.24 17.61 -9.55
N TYR A 179 -13.16 17.68 -10.32
CA TYR A 179 -11.96 16.89 -10.03
C TYR A 179 -11.36 17.28 -8.69
N SER A 180 -10.95 16.28 -7.91
CA SER A 180 -10.40 16.49 -6.58
C SER A 180 -9.30 15.48 -6.28
N THR A 181 -8.67 15.63 -5.13
CA THR A 181 -7.70 14.69 -4.58
C THR A 181 -8.08 14.36 -3.14
N PRO A 182 -7.58 13.24 -2.56
CA PRO A 182 -7.81 12.92 -1.16
C PRO A 182 -7.36 14.05 -0.20
N SER A 183 -6.30 14.79 -0.55
CA SER A 183 -5.85 15.94 0.23
C SER A 183 -6.81 17.14 0.15
N CYS A 184 -7.36 17.44 -1.03
CA CYS A 184 -8.37 18.49 -1.19
C CYS A 184 -9.68 18.13 -0.45
N TYR A 185 -10.08 16.86 -0.50
CA TYR A 185 -11.24 16.37 0.24
C TYR A 185 -11.04 16.52 1.75
N LEU A 186 -9.91 16.03 2.27
CA LEU A 186 -9.57 16.17 3.69
C LEU A 186 -9.52 17.64 4.14
N TYR A 187 -9.02 18.54 3.29
CA TYR A 187 -9.04 19.97 3.56
C TYR A 187 -10.46 20.52 3.70
N ALA A 188 -11.38 20.12 2.81
CA ALA A 188 -12.79 20.52 2.91
C ALA A 188 -13.44 19.99 4.20
N LEU A 189 -13.14 18.74 4.60
CA LEU A 189 -13.62 18.18 5.87
C LEU A 189 -13.08 18.93 7.08
N ASN A 190 -11.82 19.36 7.06
CA ASN A 190 -11.25 20.18 8.11
C ASN A 190 -11.93 21.57 8.19
N LYS A 191 -12.30 22.14 7.04
CA LYS A 191 -13.04 23.43 6.96
C LYS A 191 -14.51 23.34 7.36
N ALA A 192 -15.08 22.15 7.44
CA ALA A 192 -16.46 21.95 7.86
C ALA A 192 -16.70 22.19 9.37
N ASP A 193 -15.65 22.52 10.14
CA ASP A 193 -15.68 22.85 11.58
C ASP A 193 -16.52 21.88 12.42
N ARG A 194 -16.29 20.58 12.20
CA ARG A 194 -17.06 19.49 12.76
C ARG A 194 -16.25 18.67 13.76
N SER A 195 -16.89 18.28 14.85
CA SER A 195 -16.37 17.26 15.77
C SER A 195 -16.56 15.84 15.21
N TRP A 196 -15.47 15.07 15.17
CA TRP A 196 -15.45 13.70 14.65
C TRP A 196 -15.44 12.68 15.78
N LYS A 197 -16.11 11.52 15.59
CA LYS A 197 -16.00 10.42 16.55
C LYS A 197 -14.57 9.87 16.55
N SER A 198 -14.11 9.42 17.71
CA SER A 198 -12.81 8.76 17.83
C SER A 198 -12.92 7.24 17.77
N LYS A 199 -11.90 6.58 17.22
CA LYS A 199 -11.67 5.12 17.30
C LYS A 199 -10.30 4.85 17.92
N THR A 200 -10.13 3.77 18.67
CA THR A 200 -8.88 3.45 19.39
C THR A 200 -8.32 2.06 19.12
N ASP A 201 -9.10 1.14 18.57
CA ASP A 201 -8.74 -0.23 18.21
C ASP A 201 -8.43 -0.35 16.70
N ASP A 202 -8.33 -1.56 16.16
CA ASP A 202 -8.03 -1.82 14.75
C ASP A 202 -9.28 -2.07 13.89
N PHE A 203 -9.08 -2.30 12.59
CA PHE A 203 -10.10 -2.79 11.66
C PHE A 203 -9.84 -4.26 11.29
N PHE A 204 -9.43 -5.07 12.25
CA PHE A 204 -9.29 -6.52 12.09
C PHE A 204 -10.30 -7.29 12.96
N PRO A 205 -10.70 -8.50 12.53
CA PRO A 205 -10.51 -9.07 11.19
C PRO A 205 -11.43 -8.40 10.16
N TYR A 206 -11.03 -8.44 8.89
CA TYR A 206 -11.88 -8.00 7.77
C TYR A 206 -12.80 -9.12 7.29
N ALA A 207 -14.08 -8.83 7.11
CA ALA A 207 -15.02 -9.66 6.38
C ALA A 207 -15.85 -8.83 5.41
N HIS A 208 -15.99 -9.30 4.18
CA HIS A 208 -16.70 -8.59 3.12
C HIS A 208 -18.18 -8.97 2.98
N HIS A 209 -18.57 -10.11 3.54
CA HIS A 209 -19.94 -10.61 3.59
C HIS A 209 -20.03 -11.70 4.69
N PRO A 210 -21.24 -12.19 5.05
CA PRO A 210 -21.40 -13.27 6.02
C PRO A 210 -20.56 -14.51 5.67
N HIS A 211 -19.85 -15.07 6.66
CA HIS A 211 -18.92 -16.20 6.50
C HIS A 211 -17.71 -15.96 5.57
N GLY A 212 -17.45 -14.72 5.15
CA GLY A 212 -16.33 -14.35 4.28
C GLY A 212 -15.22 -13.61 5.03
N PHE A 213 -14.69 -14.20 6.12
CA PHE A 213 -13.60 -13.64 6.93
C PHE A 213 -12.23 -13.88 6.29
N TRP A 214 -11.44 -12.82 6.15
CA TRP A 214 -10.14 -12.85 5.51
C TRP A 214 -9.04 -13.05 6.55
N THR A 215 -9.09 -14.15 7.31
CA THR A 215 -8.06 -14.47 8.32
C THR A 215 -7.08 -15.55 7.84
N GLY A 216 -7.38 -16.23 6.72
CA GLY A 216 -6.49 -17.25 6.15
C GLY A 216 -5.12 -16.71 5.74
N TYR A 217 -5.09 -15.50 5.17
CA TYR A 217 -3.83 -14.87 4.71
C TYR A 217 -2.85 -14.55 5.85
N PHE A 218 -3.30 -14.57 7.11
CA PHE A 218 -2.41 -14.47 8.27
C PHE A 218 -1.38 -15.61 8.29
N SER A 219 -1.71 -16.77 7.70
CA SER A 219 -0.85 -17.97 7.67
C SER A 219 -0.47 -18.45 6.27
N SER A 220 -1.19 -18.03 5.21
CA SER A 220 -0.87 -18.41 3.82
C SER A 220 0.61 -18.19 3.48
N ARG A 221 1.23 -19.13 2.76
CA ARG A 221 2.66 -19.08 2.38
C ARG A 221 3.61 -18.82 3.57
N ALA A 222 3.43 -19.53 4.68
CA ALA A 222 4.26 -19.39 5.89
C ALA A 222 5.78 -19.42 5.65
N ALA A 223 6.26 -20.23 4.69
CA ALA A 223 7.66 -20.26 4.30
C ALA A 223 8.16 -18.91 3.75
N PHE A 224 7.37 -18.25 2.89
CA PHE A 224 7.69 -16.93 2.36
C PHE A 224 7.60 -15.84 3.43
N LYS A 225 6.59 -15.88 4.31
CA LYS A 225 6.51 -14.98 5.48
C LYS A 225 7.77 -15.08 6.37
N ARG A 226 8.27 -16.29 6.62
CA ARG A 226 9.54 -16.48 7.33
C ARG A 226 10.72 -15.92 6.53
N TYR A 227 10.75 -16.17 5.22
CA TYR A 227 11.85 -15.73 4.37
C TYR A 227 11.95 -14.21 4.26
N GLU A 228 10.81 -13.51 4.17
CA GLU A 228 10.72 -12.06 4.23
C GLU A 228 11.31 -11.51 5.55
N ARG A 229 10.96 -12.11 6.71
CA ARG A 229 11.49 -11.67 8.02
C ARG A 229 13.00 -11.85 8.11
N HIS A 230 13.48 -12.97 7.59
CA HIS A 230 14.90 -13.29 7.51
C HIS A 230 15.66 -12.33 6.59
N ALA A 231 15.13 -12.06 5.40
CA ALA A 231 15.67 -11.09 4.45
C ALA A 231 15.70 -9.66 5.04
N ASN A 232 14.64 -9.26 5.76
CA ASN A 232 14.63 -7.97 6.45
C ASN A 232 15.73 -7.89 7.53
N ASN A 233 15.98 -8.97 8.29
CA ASN A 233 17.06 -9.00 9.27
C ASN A 233 18.43 -8.79 8.61
N ILE A 234 18.70 -9.51 7.52
CA ILE A 234 19.93 -9.33 6.73
C ILE A 234 20.04 -7.89 6.22
N LEU A 235 18.95 -7.31 5.73
CA LEU A 235 18.93 -5.92 5.28
C LEU A 235 19.29 -4.93 6.41
N GLN A 236 18.76 -5.11 7.62
CA GLN A 236 19.11 -4.25 8.77
C GLN A 236 20.59 -4.39 9.14
N VAL A 237 21.08 -5.62 9.25
CA VAL A 237 22.50 -5.90 9.58
C VAL A 237 23.42 -5.28 8.54
N THR A 238 23.11 -5.46 7.26
CA THR A 238 23.93 -4.91 6.17
C THR A 238 23.94 -3.39 6.19
N ARG A 239 22.81 -2.73 6.50
CA ARG A 239 22.75 -1.27 6.65
C ARG A 239 23.61 -0.77 7.80
N HIS A 240 23.56 -1.43 8.96
CA HIS A 240 24.40 -1.08 10.10
C HIS A 240 25.88 -1.25 9.77
N LEU A 241 26.27 -2.39 9.20
CA LEU A 241 27.66 -2.64 8.81
C LEU A 241 28.16 -1.64 7.77
N ASN A 242 27.35 -1.32 6.75
CA ASN A 242 27.69 -0.31 5.76
C ASN A 242 27.88 1.08 6.39
N ALA A 243 27.05 1.45 7.37
CA ALA A 243 27.19 2.71 8.10
C ALA A 243 28.46 2.74 8.96
N PHE A 244 28.75 1.69 9.72
CA PHE A 244 29.94 1.61 10.57
C PHE A 244 31.24 1.55 9.77
N ALA A 245 31.27 0.76 8.69
CA ALA A 245 32.46 0.58 7.85
C ALA A 245 32.65 1.70 6.81
N ASN A 246 31.68 2.61 6.71
CA ASN A 246 31.63 3.67 5.71
C ASN A 246 32.00 3.14 4.30
N THR A 247 31.33 2.07 3.86
CA THR A 247 31.61 1.41 2.58
C THR A 247 31.02 2.16 1.38
N ASN A 248 30.20 3.20 1.61
CA ASN A 248 29.49 3.96 0.57
C ASN A 248 28.68 3.07 -0.41
N ALA A 249 28.28 1.87 0.00
CA ALA A 249 27.67 0.86 -0.86
C ALA A 249 26.15 1.06 -1.03
N ARG A 250 25.69 2.32 -1.13
CA ARG A 250 24.27 2.68 -1.20
C ARG A 250 23.57 2.02 -2.40
N ASN A 251 24.23 2.02 -3.56
CA ASN A 251 23.69 1.43 -4.79
C ASN A 251 23.63 -0.11 -4.71
N THR A 252 24.59 -0.75 -4.04
CA THR A 252 24.63 -2.21 -3.86
C THR A 252 23.62 -2.71 -2.82
N LEU A 253 23.16 -1.84 -1.92
CA LEU A 253 22.05 -2.11 -0.99
C LEU A 253 20.65 -1.97 -1.63
N PHE A 254 20.60 -1.36 -2.82
CA PHE A 254 19.34 -1.06 -3.50
C PHE A 254 18.54 -2.32 -3.86
N PRO A 255 19.13 -3.40 -4.43
CA PRO A 255 18.38 -4.60 -4.80
C PRO A 255 17.63 -5.25 -3.63
N LEU A 256 18.28 -5.45 -2.48
CA LEU A 256 17.60 -6.03 -1.30
C LEU A 256 16.58 -5.06 -0.71
N SER A 257 16.85 -3.75 -0.73
CA SER A 257 15.90 -2.75 -0.24
C SER A 257 14.64 -2.70 -1.11
N GLU A 258 14.79 -2.80 -2.43
CA GLU A 258 13.69 -2.83 -3.41
C GLU A 258 12.90 -4.14 -3.30
N ALA A 259 13.59 -5.28 -3.28
CA ALA A 259 12.96 -6.60 -3.13
C ALA A 259 12.15 -6.69 -1.81
N MET A 260 12.72 -6.19 -0.71
CA MET A 260 11.99 -6.08 0.56
C MET A 260 10.78 -5.14 0.46
N GLY A 261 10.87 -4.10 -0.37
CA GLY A 261 9.79 -3.17 -0.67
C GLY A 261 8.60 -3.85 -1.32
N VAL A 262 8.88 -4.51 -2.43
CA VAL A 262 7.89 -5.31 -3.17
C VAL A 262 7.31 -6.41 -2.28
N ALA A 263 8.11 -7.04 -1.43
CA ALA A 263 7.63 -8.07 -0.51
C ALA A 263 6.60 -7.55 0.52
N GLN A 264 6.51 -6.25 0.79
CA GLN A 264 5.46 -5.68 1.65
C GLN A 264 4.14 -5.36 0.92
N HIS A 265 4.08 -5.58 -0.41
CA HIS A 265 2.84 -5.47 -1.16
C HIS A 265 1.75 -6.33 -0.51
N HIS A 266 0.50 -5.88 -0.55
CA HIS A 266 -0.61 -6.54 0.15
C HIS A 266 -0.99 -7.90 -0.46
N ASP A 267 -0.42 -8.29 -1.61
CA ASP A 267 -0.45 -9.66 -2.15
C ASP A 267 0.87 -10.42 -2.06
N ALA A 268 1.94 -9.82 -1.54
CA ALA A 268 3.22 -10.50 -1.41
C ALA A 268 3.32 -11.23 -0.07
N VAL A 269 3.74 -10.55 1.01
CA VAL A 269 3.88 -11.19 2.33
C VAL A 269 2.55 -11.75 2.87
N SER A 270 1.40 -11.27 2.38
CA SER A 270 0.08 -11.83 2.69
C SER A 270 -0.12 -13.25 2.14
N GLY A 271 0.53 -13.60 1.03
CA GLY A 271 0.41 -14.89 0.38
C GLY A 271 -0.87 -15.07 -0.44
N THR A 272 -1.40 -14.01 -1.05
CA THR A 272 -2.63 -13.99 -1.87
C THR A 272 -2.39 -13.91 -3.38
N GLU A 273 -1.13 -13.88 -3.81
CA GLU A 273 -0.68 -13.90 -5.19
C GLU A 273 -0.73 -15.29 -5.85
N LYS A 274 -0.64 -15.33 -7.18
CA LYS A 274 -0.46 -16.58 -7.96
C LYS A 274 0.90 -17.21 -7.72
N GLN A 275 1.02 -18.52 -7.98
CA GLN A 275 2.22 -19.29 -7.65
C GLN A 275 3.48 -18.79 -8.38
N GLU A 276 3.37 -18.43 -9.65
CA GLU A 276 4.47 -17.85 -10.43
C GLU A 276 4.96 -16.50 -9.85
N VAL A 277 4.05 -15.68 -9.32
CA VAL A 277 4.38 -14.40 -8.69
C VAL A 277 5.08 -14.63 -7.34
N ALA A 278 4.64 -15.63 -6.57
CA ALA A 278 5.30 -16.02 -5.33
C ALA A 278 6.76 -16.47 -5.56
N PHE A 279 7.03 -17.16 -6.68
CA PHE A 279 8.39 -17.54 -7.07
C PHE A 279 9.24 -16.32 -7.46
N ASP A 280 8.67 -15.37 -8.20
CA ASP A 280 9.36 -14.10 -8.53
C ASP A 280 9.74 -13.33 -7.25
N TYR A 281 8.83 -13.20 -6.28
CA TYR A 281 9.14 -12.56 -5.00
C TYR A 281 10.27 -13.25 -4.24
N ALA A 282 10.26 -14.59 -4.18
CA ALA A 282 11.33 -15.36 -3.54
C ALA A 282 12.68 -15.19 -4.27
N GLN A 283 12.67 -15.17 -5.60
CA GLN A 283 13.86 -14.95 -6.41
C GLN A 283 14.48 -13.57 -6.13
N ARG A 284 13.67 -12.51 -6.14
CA ARG A 284 14.12 -11.14 -5.83
C ARG A 284 14.79 -11.02 -4.46
N LEU A 285 14.20 -11.65 -3.43
CA LEU A 285 14.80 -11.67 -2.08
C LEU A 285 16.14 -12.42 -2.07
N SER A 286 16.23 -13.54 -2.79
CA SER A 286 17.47 -14.33 -2.91
C SER A 286 18.59 -13.52 -3.56
N GLU A 287 18.32 -12.89 -4.70
CA GLU A 287 19.27 -12.02 -5.41
C GLU A 287 19.69 -10.83 -4.54
N GLY A 288 18.74 -10.22 -3.82
CA GLY A 288 19.03 -9.15 -2.86
C GLY A 288 19.94 -9.59 -1.72
N ILE A 289 19.69 -10.76 -1.12
CA ILE A 289 20.53 -11.31 -0.05
C ILE A 289 21.94 -11.57 -0.56
N GLN A 290 22.09 -12.15 -1.76
CA GLN A 290 23.39 -12.39 -2.37
C GLN A 290 24.18 -11.10 -2.59
N ALA A 291 23.51 -10.02 -3.04
CA ALA A 291 24.14 -8.71 -3.15
C ALA A 291 24.59 -8.14 -1.78
N ALA A 292 23.78 -8.36 -0.73
CA ALA A 292 24.09 -7.91 0.62
C ALA A 292 25.31 -8.63 1.24
N GLU A 293 25.53 -9.91 0.92
CA GLU A 293 26.71 -10.67 1.39
C GLU A 293 28.04 -10.02 0.97
N GLY A 294 28.10 -9.46 -0.24
CA GLY A 294 29.27 -8.73 -0.70
C GLY A 294 29.59 -7.51 0.18
N ILE A 295 28.56 -6.76 0.59
CA ILE A 295 28.71 -5.57 1.44
C ILE A 295 29.12 -5.96 2.86
N ILE A 296 28.52 -7.01 3.42
CA ILE A 296 28.89 -7.54 4.74
C ILE A 296 30.38 -7.90 4.76
N ASN A 297 30.86 -8.56 3.71
CA ASN A 297 32.26 -8.94 3.58
C ASN A 297 33.21 -7.73 3.45
N GLN A 298 32.83 -6.73 2.65
CA GLN A 298 33.59 -5.48 2.57
C GLN A 298 33.67 -4.76 3.91
N ALA A 299 32.57 -4.74 4.68
CA ALA A 299 32.56 -4.17 6.01
C ALA A 299 33.46 -4.94 6.97
N TYR A 300 33.41 -6.28 6.97
CA TYR A 300 34.32 -7.09 7.78
C TYR A 300 35.79 -6.88 7.44
N ALA A 301 36.14 -6.83 6.16
CA ALA A 301 37.51 -6.55 5.72
C ALA A 301 38.03 -5.20 6.22
N LYS A 302 37.15 -4.20 6.41
CA LYS A 302 37.53 -2.89 6.97
C LYS A 302 37.55 -2.86 8.50
N LEU A 303 36.60 -3.51 9.16
CA LEU A 303 36.36 -3.32 10.60
C LEU A 303 37.10 -4.30 11.50
N LEU A 304 37.43 -5.49 11.01
CA LEU A 304 37.91 -6.58 11.84
C LEU A 304 39.44 -6.79 11.87
N PRO A 305 40.25 -6.44 10.85
CA PRO A 305 41.69 -6.35 11.05
C PRO A 305 41.97 -5.27 12.09
N LYS A 306 42.39 -5.69 13.30
CA LYS A 306 42.63 -4.77 14.42
C LYS A 306 43.95 -4.01 14.25
N ASP A 307 44.88 -4.58 13.50
CA ASP A 307 46.19 -4.02 13.18
C ASP A 307 46.66 -4.50 11.80
N SER A 308 47.74 -3.89 11.32
CA SER A 308 48.37 -4.22 10.03
C SER A 308 49.01 -5.61 9.98
N GLN A 309 49.12 -6.30 11.12
CA GLN A 309 49.71 -7.64 11.21
C GLN A 309 48.67 -8.76 11.19
N SER A 310 47.40 -8.42 11.42
CA SER A 310 46.29 -9.35 11.35
C SER A 310 46.15 -9.90 9.92
N PRO A 311 46.03 -11.23 9.74
CA PRO A 311 45.84 -11.80 8.42
C PRO A 311 44.55 -11.27 7.78
N PRO A 312 44.51 -11.14 6.44
CA PRO A 312 43.29 -10.77 5.74
C PRO A 312 42.16 -11.73 6.10
N ILE A 313 41.00 -11.17 6.39
CA ILE A 313 39.83 -11.97 6.73
C ILE A 313 39.35 -12.70 5.50
N GLN A 314 39.15 -14.01 5.63
CA GLN A 314 38.57 -14.81 4.57
C GLN A 314 37.13 -14.40 4.32
N PHE A 315 36.65 -14.64 3.10
CA PHE A 315 35.26 -14.38 2.74
C PHE A 315 34.33 -15.15 3.69
N GLN A 316 33.44 -14.42 4.35
CA GLN A 316 32.42 -14.92 5.24
C GLN A 316 31.18 -15.30 4.43
N TYR A 317 30.72 -16.53 4.59
CA TYR A 317 29.51 -17.05 3.95
C TYR A 317 28.35 -17.03 4.93
N LEU A 318 27.16 -16.65 4.48
CA LEU A 318 25.95 -16.81 5.29
C LEU A 318 25.40 -18.23 5.11
N CYS A 319 25.22 -18.95 6.22
CA CYS A 319 24.61 -20.29 6.24
C CYS A 319 23.08 -20.21 6.13
N GLN A 320 22.57 -19.81 4.95
CA GLN A 320 21.13 -19.58 4.72
C GLN A 320 20.26 -20.85 4.87
N LEU A 321 20.85 -22.03 4.71
CA LEU A 321 20.16 -23.33 4.74
C LEU A 321 20.34 -24.10 6.06
N SER A 322 20.73 -23.42 7.13
CA SER A 322 20.91 -24.02 8.46
C SER A 322 19.65 -24.69 9.02
N ASN A 323 18.45 -24.27 8.58
CA ASN A 323 17.18 -24.90 8.94
C ASN A 323 17.04 -26.35 8.43
N ILE A 324 17.76 -26.71 7.37
CA ILE A 324 17.86 -28.08 6.84
C ILE A 324 19.25 -28.67 7.09
N SER A 325 19.93 -28.18 8.13
CA SER A 325 21.29 -28.60 8.53
C SER A 325 22.34 -28.43 7.42
N GLN A 326 22.16 -27.49 6.49
CA GLN A 326 23.10 -27.24 5.41
C GLN A 326 23.86 -25.92 5.57
N CYS A 327 25.20 -25.99 5.50
CA CYS A 327 26.08 -24.86 5.30
C CYS A 327 27.39 -25.25 4.59
N LEU A 328 27.50 -24.87 3.32
CA LEU A 328 28.66 -25.17 2.47
C LEU A 328 29.99 -24.67 3.06
N GLY A 329 29.99 -23.50 3.73
CA GLY A 329 31.20 -22.94 4.35
C GLY A 329 31.74 -23.76 5.52
N ILE A 330 30.94 -24.67 6.08
CA ILE A 330 31.26 -25.52 7.22
C ILE A 330 31.48 -26.97 6.77
N GLU A 331 30.61 -27.51 5.91
CA GLU A 331 30.67 -28.90 5.44
C GLU A 331 31.92 -29.24 4.62
N GLY A 332 32.49 -28.25 3.94
CA GLY A 332 33.77 -28.40 3.23
C GLY A 332 34.99 -28.49 4.16
N GLN A 333 34.85 -28.11 5.44
CA GLN A 333 35.98 -28.05 6.37
C GLN A 333 36.36 -29.44 6.88
N GLU A 334 37.66 -29.74 6.85
CA GLU A 334 38.20 -31.06 7.23
C GLU A 334 37.79 -31.49 8.64
N ARG A 335 37.66 -30.54 9.57
CA ARG A 335 37.22 -30.78 10.96
C ARG A 335 35.78 -31.27 11.05
N VAL A 336 34.90 -30.77 10.19
CA VAL A 336 33.48 -31.13 10.13
C VAL A 336 33.32 -32.47 9.39
N ARG A 337 34.08 -32.68 8.32
CA ARG A 337 34.16 -33.98 7.65
C ARG A 337 34.60 -35.10 8.60
N LYS A 338 35.61 -34.84 9.45
CA LYS A 338 36.06 -35.78 10.48
C LYS A 338 34.96 -36.10 11.50
N LEU A 339 34.13 -35.13 11.87
CA LEU A 339 33.00 -35.35 12.79
C LEU A 339 31.87 -36.14 12.12
N LEU A 340 31.53 -35.82 10.86
CA LEU A 340 30.52 -36.54 10.10
C LEU A 340 30.94 -37.98 9.77
N SER A 341 32.24 -38.26 9.61
CA SER A 341 32.74 -39.62 9.38
C SER A 341 32.66 -40.53 10.61
N PHE A 342 32.33 -40.01 11.80
CA PHE A 342 32.05 -40.84 12.99
C PHE A 342 30.59 -41.31 13.07
N CYS A 343 29.71 -40.81 12.19
CA CYS A 343 28.29 -41.18 12.15
C CYS A 343 27.94 -42.19 11.04
N ASN A 344 28.92 -42.63 10.25
CA ASN A 344 28.85 -43.82 9.40
C ASN A 344 29.71 -44.92 10.01
#